data_AF-A0A8B6G030-F1
#
_entry.id   AF-A0A8B6G030-F1
#
_cell.length_a   1.000
_cell.length_b   1.000
_cell.length_c   1.000
_cell.angle_alpha   90.00
_cell.angle_beta   90.00
_cell.angle_gamma   90.00
#
_symmetry.space_group_name_H-M   'P 1'
#
loop_
_entity.id
_entity.type
_entity.pdbx_description
1 polymer ?
#
loop_
_entity_poly.entity_id
_entity_poly.type
_entity_poly.pdbx_seq_one_letter_code
_entity_poly.pdbx_strand_id
1 'polypeptide(L)'
;MMISRLQAGVLLIIVAARFLPVTAQINLALHGTVAQETTYTLSGSDSSYDATVAIEGPANNNWEDGCSSTGYQAKTWWGLFLPRLAYITNVKAYYRKDEAHRMNDFRLYFANGSVYHKTELCFRDTGKQAQSNLNQSIDCNLSPTRNIYYFNRNTFVELCYIEINGCWKGFWGENCTVPCPHNCIDQHCHPANGSCIWGCDPSKCLQGCFVSTGICSGGCVLGQAGQYCNKYNLAYNQTANIFPLASIFQFLISDLVGPPMSYYVNENPQSKDG
;
A
#
# COMPACT_ATOMS: atom_id res chain seq x y z
N MET A 1 -7.56 7.16 -68.10
CA MET A 1 -7.23 8.23 -67.14
C MET A 1 -8.39 8.30 -66.15
N MET A 2 -8.30 7.74 -64.93
CA MET A 2 -7.69 8.35 -63.73
C MET A 2 -8.23 9.78 -63.54
N ILE A 3 -8.91 10.20 -62.47
CA ILE A 3 -8.62 10.01 -61.04
C ILE A 3 -9.91 10.17 -60.21
N SER A 4 -10.07 9.28 -59.23
CA SER A 4 -11.01 9.29 -58.11
C SER A 4 -10.77 10.45 -57.13
N ARG A 5 -11.83 11.11 -56.64
CA ARG A 5 -11.76 11.98 -55.46
C ARG A 5 -12.50 11.32 -54.30
N LEU A 6 -11.78 10.52 -53.52
CA LEU A 6 -12.16 10.17 -52.16
C LEU A 6 -11.98 11.41 -51.28
N GLN A 7 -13.06 11.94 -50.71
CA GLN A 7 -12.98 12.86 -49.58
C GLN A 7 -12.57 12.05 -48.34
N ALA A 8 -11.31 12.19 -47.93
CA ALA A 8 -10.79 11.65 -46.70
C ALA A 8 -11.44 12.39 -45.51
N GLY A 9 -12.36 11.73 -44.82
CA GLY A 9 -12.84 12.18 -43.51
C GLY A 9 -11.73 11.99 -42.49
N VAL A 10 -11.21 13.09 -41.94
CA VAL A 10 -10.28 13.07 -40.83
C VAL A 10 -11.06 12.71 -39.57
N LEU A 11 -10.99 11.44 -39.16
CA LEU A 11 -11.49 10.99 -37.88
C LEU A 11 -10.56 11.52 -36.78
N LEU A 12 -10.99 12.58 -36.10
CA LEU A 12 -10.27 13.18 -34.99
C LEU A 12 -10.39 12.24 -33.77
N ILE A 13 -9.41 11.35 -33.59
CA ILE A 13 -9.31 10.53 -32.37
C ILE A 13 -8.88 11.49 -31.25
N ILE A 14 -9.85 11.97 -30.48
CA ILE A 14 -9.59 12.61 -29.19
C ILE A 14 -9.11 11.50 -28.26
N VAL A 15 -7.79 11.30 -28.20
CA VAL A 15 -7.18 10.58 -27.08
C VAL A 15 -7.39 11.46 -25.87
N ALA A 16 -8.48 11.22 -25.13
CA ALA A 16 -8.60 11.71 -23.78
C ALA A 16 -7.46 11.06 -22.99
N ALA A 17 -6.31 11.74 -22.93
CA ALA A 17 -5.32 11.47 -21.93
C ALA A 17 -6.07 11.54 -20.61
N ARG A 18 -6.32 10.37 -20.00
CA ARG A 18 -6.77 10.32 -18.62
C ARG A 18 -5.60 10.87 -17.83
N PHE A 19 -5.57 12.19 -17.65
CA PHE A 19 -4.90 12.80 -16.54
C PHE A 19 -5.60 12.21 -15.32
N LEU A 20 -5.06 11.12 -14.78
CA LEU A 20 -5.40 10.71 -13.43
C LEU A 20 -5.11 11.96 -12.59
N PRO A 21 -6.11 12.53 -11.89
CA PRO A 21 -5.81 13.63 -10.99
C PRO A 21 -4.71 13.13 -10.06
N VAL A 22 -3.57 13.80 -10.05
CA VAL A 22 -2.54 13.57 -9.04
C VAL A 22 -3.22 13.98 -7.74
N THR A 23 -3.81 13.02 -7.04
CA THR A 23 -4.41 13.23 -5.74
C THR A 23 -3.31 13.79 -4.83
N ALA A 24 -3.50 15.01 -4.34
CA ALA A 24 -2.56 15.63 -3.41
C ALA A 24 -2.48 14.77 -2.14
N GLN A 25 -1.35 14.10 -1.94
CA GLN A 25 -1.05 13.33 -0.75
C GLN A 25 -0.31 14.20 0.27
N ILE A 26 -0.15 13.71 1.50
CA ILE A 26 0.55 14.47 2.53
C ILE A 26 2.07 14.36 2.35
N ASN A 27 2.79 15.42 2.71
CA ASN A 27 4.24 15.37 2.88
C ASN A 27 4.57 14.70 4.22
N LEU A 28 4.89 13.41 4.17
CA LEU A 28 5.23 12.58 5.33
C LEU A 28 6.52 13.02 6.04
N ALA A 29 7.39 13.79 5.38
CA ALA A 29 8.64 14.26 5.96
C ALA A 29 8.40 15.14 7.21
N LEU A 30 7.34 15.95 7.19
CA LEU A 30 6.93 16.82 8.30
C LEU A 30 6.40 16.08 9.53
N HIS A 31 6.20 14.76 9.41
CA HIS A 31 5.65 13.92 10.47
C HIS A 31 6.65 12.86 10.95
N GLY A 32 7.89 12.91 10.46
CA GLY A 32 8.98 12.02 10.89
C GLY A 32 10.04 12.74 11.71
N THR A 33 11.02 11.97 12.15
CA THR A 33 12.27 12.49 12.70
C THR A 33 13.36 12.31 11.66
N VAL A 34 14.28 13.26 11.55
CA VAL A 34 15.39 13.16 10.62
C VAL A 34 16.72 13.12 11.37
N ALA A 35 17.69 12.42 10.79
CA ALA A 35 19.06 12.40 11.27
C ALA A 35 20.01 12.23 10.08
N GLN A 36 21.29 12.49 10.32
CA GLN A 36 22.34 12.29 9.34
C GLN A 36 23.59 11.76 10.02
N GLU A 37 24.44 11.06 9.27
CA GLU A 37 25.63 10.38 9.80
C GLU A 37 26.58 11.34 10.53
N THR A 38 26.83 12.49 9.92
CA THR A 38 27.61 13.59 10.48
C THR A 38 26.99 14.91 10.03
N THR A 39 27.27 16.00 10.75
CA THR A 39 26.88 17.35 10.33
C THR A 39 28.12 18.13 9.89
N TYR A 40 28.03 18.75 8.70
CA TYR A 40 29.04 19.70 8.25
C TYR A 40 29.11 20.88 9.21
N THR A 41 30.31 21.30 9.58
CA THR A 41 30.52 22.49 10.42
C THR A 41 31.43 23.45 9.70
N LEU A 42 31.01 24.70 9.58
CA LEU A 42 31.82 25.79 9.05
C LEU A 42 32.27 26.67 10.20
N SER A 43 33.59 26.77 10.40
CA SER A 43 34.17 27.57 11.47
C SER A 43 33.76 29.04 11.34
N GLY A 44 33.15 29.60 12.37
CA GLY A 44 32.74 31.01 12.42
C GLY A 44 31.42 31.31 11.70
N SER A 45 30.64 30.28 11.34
CA SER A 45 29.28 30.44 10.83
C SER A 45 28.24 30.10 11.91
N ASP A 46 27.18 30.90 11.99
CA ASP A 46 26.00 30.63 12.83
C ASP A 46 24.96 29.76 12.10
N SER A 47 25.19 29.42 10.82
CA SER A 47 24.27 28.57 10.05
C SER A 47 24.27 27.13 10.56
N SER A 48 23.08 26.56 10.78
CA SER A 48 22.91 25.13 11.00
C SER A 48 22.83 24.38 9.66
N TYR A 49 23.50 23.23 9.59
CA TYR A 49 23.46 22.29 8.47
C TYR A 49 22.87 20.93 8.89
N ASP A 50 22.09 20.94 9.96
CA ASP A 50 21.48 19.76 10.54
C ASP A 50 20.47 19.11 9.59
N ALA A 51 20.16 17.84 9.85
CA ALA A 51 19.26 17.05 9.01
C ALA A 51 17.86 17.69 8.85
N THR A 52 17.38 18.42 9.87
CA THR A 52 16.06 19.08 9.92
C THR A 52 15.89 20.18 8.88
N VAL A 53 16.99 20.83 8.49
CA VAL A 53 16.96 21.92 7.50
C VAL A 53 16.35 21.45 6.17
N ALA A 54 16.58 20.19 5.77
CA ALA A 54 16.02 19.63 4.55
C ALA A 54 14.49 19.51 4.53
N ILE A 55 13.81 19.49 5.69
CA ILE A 55 12.35 19.30 5.76
C ILE A 55 11.62 20.56 6.23
N GLU A 56 12.34 21.52 6.82
CA GLU A 56 11.80 22.79 7.34
C GLU A 56 12.13 23.99 6.45
N GLY A 57 13.19 23.91 5.63
CA GLY A 57 13.65 24.99 4.76
C GLY A 57 12.73 25.25 3.56
N PRO A 58 12.97 26.35 2.81
CA PRO A 58 12.22 26.65 1.60
C PRO A 58 12.55 25.65 0.48
N ALA A 59 11.55 25.36 -0.37
CA ALA A 59 11.69 24.45 -1.50
C ALA A 59 12.51 25.04 -2.66
N ASN A 60 13.82 25.20 -2.45
CA ASN A 60 14.77 25.73 -3.42
C ASN A 60 16.15 25.06 -3.31
N ASN A 61 17.12 25.53 -4.09
CA ASN A 61 18.45 24.95 -4.22
C ASN A 61 19.57 25.88 -3.68
N ASN A 62 19.21 26.96 -2.98
CA ASN A 62 20.14 28.00 -2.56
C ASN A 62 20.78 27.62 -1.23
N TRP A 63 22.11 27.56 -1.18
CA TRP A 63 22.86 27.30 0.06
C TRP A 63 22.58 28.32 1.17
N GLU A 64 22.40 29.60 0.80
CA GLU A 64 22.16 30.71 1.72
C GLU A 64 20.79 30.64 2.40
N ASP A 65 19.81 29.98 1.77
CA ASP A 65 18.47 29.79 2.32
C ASP A 65 18.41 28.59 3.29
N GLY A 66 19.50 27.83 3.40
CA GLY A 66 19.66 26.68 4.28
C GLY A 66 19.58 25.34 3.54
N CYS A 67 20.59 24.49 3.73
CA CYS A 67 20.57 23.09 3.30
C CYS A 67 21.13 22.20 4.40
N SER A 68 20.56 21.01 4.58
CA SER A 68 21.24 19.96 5.34
C SER A 68 22.52 19.57 4.61
N SER A 69 23.60 19.32 5.35
CA SER A 69 24.88 18.89 4.78
C SER A 69 25.61 17.98 5.75
N THR A 70 26.02 16.81 5.27
CA THR A 70 26.89 15.92 6.03
C THR A 70 28.35 16.35 5.96
N GLY A 71 29.23 15.77 6.78
CA GLY A 71 30.67 15.84 6.50
C GLY A 71 31.04 15.05 5.23
N TYR A 72 32.21 15.34 4.66
CA TYR A 72 32.81 14.51 3.61
C TYR A 72 33.27 13.18 4.20
N GLN A 73 32.70 12.06 3.72
CA GLN A 73 33.07 10.73 4.21
C GLN A 73 33.08 9.69 3.08
N ALA A 74 33.80 8.59 3.28
CA ALA A 74 33.78 7.45 2.36
C ALA A 74 32.36 6.86 2.21
N LYS A 75 31.57 6.96 3.27
CA LYS A 75 30.19 6.51 3.37
C LYS A 75 29.43 7.49 4.26
N THR A 76 28.37 8.11 3.75
CA THR A 76 27.52 9.04 4.54
C THR A 76 26.05 8.86 4.16
N TRP A 77 25.15 9.27 5.06
CA TRP A 77 23.72 9.21 4.83
C TRP A 77 22.96 10.33 5.52
N TRP A 78 21.81 10.67 4.93
CA TRP A 78 20.71 11.40 5.56
C TRP A 78 19.51 10.46 5.62
N GLY A 79 18.77 10.51 6.72
CA GLY A 79 17.71 9.54 7.02
C GLY A 79 16.46 10.21 7.58
N LEU A 80 15.30 9.74 7.11
CA LEU A 80 13.98 10.06 7.65
C LEU A 80 13.39 8.82 8.32
N PHE A 81 12.92 8.98 9.54
CA PHE A 81 12.34 7.95 10.40
C PHE A 81 10.88 8.30 10.66
N LEU A 82 9.97 7.60 10.00
CA LEU A 82 8.55 7.78 10.18
C LEU A 82 8.07 7.05 11.44
N PRO A 83 7.07 7.59 12.16
CA PRO A 83 6.54 6.96 13.38
C PRO A 83 5.90 5.60 13.09
N ARG A 84 5.29 5.43 11.91
CA ARG A 84 4.57 4.22 11.48
C ARG A 84 4.79 3.93 10.00
N LEU A 85 4.33 2.76 9.55
CA LEU A 85 4.43 2.35 8.15
C LEU A 85 3.65 3.31 7.24
N ALA A 86 4.27 3.65 6.11
CA ALA A 86 3.68 4.46 5.06
C ALA A 86 3.94 3.85 3.68
N TYR A 87 3.12 4.26 2.73
CA TYR A 87 3.28 4.04 1.31
C TYR A 87 3.66 5.36 0.66
N ILE A 88 4.87 5.41 0.11
CA ILE A 88 5.42 6.59 -0.55
C ILE A 88 5.17 6.43 -2.05
N THR A 89 4.54 7.42 -2.64
CA THR A 89 4.29 7.48 -4.09
C THR A 89 5.40 8.19 -4.82
N ASN A 90 5.94 9.24 -4.20
CA ASN A 90 6.88 10.15 -4.83
C ASN A 90 7.77 10.82 -3.79
N VAL A 91 9.05 10.94 -4.12
CA VAL A 91 10.05 11.70 -3.36
C VAL A 91 10.51 12.87 -4.23
N LYS A 92 10.29 14.10 -3.77
CA LYS A 92 10.86 15.28 -4.42
C LYS A 92 12.04 15.79 -3.60
N ALA A 93 13.19 15.91 -4.23
CA ALA A 93 14.40 16.40 -3.57
C ALA A 93 15.00 17.56 -4.34
N TYR A 94 15.47 18.56 -3.58
CA TYR A 94 16.17 19.74 -4.06
C TYR A 94 17.59 19.70 -3.52
N TYR A 95 18.56 19.62 -4.42
CA TYR A 95 19.98 19.55 -4.07
C TYR A 95 20.61 20.94 -4.13
N ARG A 96 21.73 21.13 -3.42
CA ARG A 96 22.49 22.38 -3.46
C ARG A 96 22.92 22.72 -4.88
N LYS A 97 22.55 23.90 -5.39
CA LYS A 97 22.79 24.29 -6.78
C LYS A 97 24.27 24.36 -7.18
N ASP A 98 25.11 24.90 -6.31
CA ASP A 98 26.50 25.22 -6.63
C ASP A 98 27.38 23.96 -6.72
N GLU A 99 26.93 22.88 -6.10
CA GLU A 99 27.70 21.65 -5.91
C GLU A 99 26.85 20.40 -6.22
N ALA A 100 25.82 20.54 -7.04
CA ALA A 100 24.85 19.47 -7.30
C ALA A 100 25.49 18.18 -7.87
N HIS A 101 26.66 18.27 -8.49
CA HIS A 101 27.46 17.12 -8.93
C HIS A 101 27.87 16.18 -7.77
N ARG A 102 27.93 16.67 -6.52
CA ARG A 102 28.22 15.87 -5.33
C ARG A 102 27.13 14.86 -5.03
N MET A 103 25.92 15.13 -5.50
CA MET A 103 24.77 14.22 -5.41
C MET A 103 24.70 13.23 -6.57
N ASN A 104 25.71 13.09 -7.43
CA ASN A 104 25.75 12.04 -8.45
C ASN A 104 26.01 10.64 -7.84
N ASP A 105 25.46 9.57 -8.44
CA ASP A 105 25.54 8.15 -7.98
C ASP A 105 24.98 7.89 -6.56
N PHE A 106 24.18 8.81 -6.02
CA PHE A 106 23.49 8.56 -4.77
C PHE A 106 22.49 7.40 -4.92
N ARG A 107 22.15 6.78 -3.78
CA ARG A 107 21.17 5.71 -3.70
C ARG A 107 20.12 6.07 -2.67
N LEU A 108 18.86 5.83 -3.02
CA LEU A 108 17.71 5.98 -2.13
C LEU A 108 17.24 4.61 -1.70
N TYR A 109 17.19 4.39 -0.39
CA TYR A 109 16.72 3.13 0.20
C TYR A 109 15.46 3.35 1.01
N PHE A 110 14.53 2.41 0.88
CA PHE A 110 13.39 2.25 1.78
C PHE A 110 13.68 1.10 2.74
N ALA A 111 13.36 1.28 4.01
CA ALA A 111 13.59 0.26 5.01
C ALA A 111 12.43 0.13 5.99
N ASN A 112 12.12 -1.12 6.34
CA ASN A 112 11.11 -1.48 7.32
C ASN A 112 11.79 -2.18 8.50
N GLY A 113 12.20 -1.41 9.52
CA GLY A 113 12.89 -1.89 10.73
C GLY A 113 14.29 -1.29 10.92
N SER A 114 15.06 -1.86 11.86
CA SER A 114 16.44 -1.44 12.15
C SER A 114 17.37 -1.69 10.94
N VAL A 115 18.17 -0.68 10.65
CA VAL A 115 19.07 -0.39 9.49
C VAL A 115 19.74 -1.58 8.77
N TYR A 116 19.87 -2.76 9.38
CA TYR A 116 20.78 -3.80 8.89
C TYR A 116 20.17 -4.97 8.10
N HIS A 117 18.85 -5.21 8.11
CA HIS A 117 18.32 -6.47 7.53
C HIS A 117 17.14 -6.38 6.56
N LYS A 118 16.54 -5.21 6.31
CA LYS A 118 15.44 -5.05 5.32
C LYS A 118 15.47 -3.68 4.65
N THR A 119 16.48 -3.42 3.83
CA THR A 119 16.59 -2.24 2.97
C THR A 119 16.32 -2.62 1.52
N GLU A 120 15.27 -2.07 0.91
CA GLU A 120 14.99 -2.15 -0.52
C GLU A 120 15.62 -0.93 -1.23
N LEU A 121 16.35 -1.15 -2.33
CA LEU A 121 16.83 -0.07 -3.18
C LEU A 121 15.61 0.49 -3.93
N CYS A 122 15.20 1.72 -3.60
CA CYS A 122 14.19 2.42 -4.39
C CYS A 122 14.82 2.94 -5.69
N PHE A 123 15.89 3.72 -5.56
CA PHE A 123 16.43 4.48 -6.69
C PHE A 123 17.94 4.52 -6.63
N ARG A 124 18.55 4.48 -7.81
CA ARG A 124 19.99 4.70 -7.99
C ARG A 124 20.18 5.74 -9.07
N ASP A 125 20.79 6.86 -8.69
CA ASP A 125 21.25 7.82 -9.66
C ASP A 125 22.41 7.23 -10.48
N THR A 126 22.46 7.57 -11.77
CA THR A 126 23.49 7.02 -12.68
C THR A 126 24.51 8.07 -13.10
N GLY A 127 24.44 9.31 -12.58
CA GLY A 127 25.43 10.37 -12.81
C GLY A 127 25.60 10.80 -14.27
N LYS A 128 24.68 10.41 -15.17
CA LYS A 128 24.82 10.60 -16.64
C LYS A 128 24.18 11.88 -17.19
N GLN A 129 23.79 12.83 -16.34
CA GLN A 129 23.17 14.05 -16.83
C GLN A 129 24.22 15.16 -16.92
N ALA A 130 24.41 15.72 -18.13
CA ALA A 130 25.38 16.78 -18.45
C ALA A 130 25.17 18.08 -17.66
N GLN A 131 24.10 18.14 -16.89
CA GLN A 131 23.84 19.08 -15.81
C GLN A 131 23.23 18.25 -14.69
N SER A 132 23.86 18.25 -13.50
CA SER A 132 23.30 17.57 -12.33
C SER A 132 21.88 18.10 -12.10
N ASN A 133 20.88 17.23 -12.16
CA ASN A 133 19.49 17.60 -11.94
C ASN A 133 19.37 18.23 -10.56
N LEU A 134 19.20 19.55 -10.50
CA LEU A 134 19.07 20.29 -9.26
C LEU A 134 17.89 19.80 -8.43
N ASN A 135 16.84 19.35 -9.12
CA ASN A 135 15.63 18.80 -8.53
C ASN A 135 15.39 17.41 -9.10
N GLN A 136 14.98 16.49 -8.25
CA GLN A 136 14.56 15.16 -8.67
C GLN A 136 13.17 14.84 -8.14
N SER A 137 12.38 14.20 -8.98
CA SER A 137 11.10 13.59 -8.64
C SER A 137 11.27 12.09 -8.85
N ILE A 138 11.31 11.34 -7.76
CA ILE A 138 11.67 9.93 -7.74
C ILE A 138 10.43 9.14 -7.36
N ASP A 139 9.99 8.29 -8.28
CA ASP A 139 8.93 7.32 -8.03
C ASP A 139 9.56 5.99 -7.64
N CYS A 140 9.15 5.44 -6.50
CA CYS A 140 9.64 4.17 -5.98
C CYS A 140 8.60 3.07 -6.16
N ASN A 141 9.03 1.82 -6.03
CA ASN A 141 8.08 0.72 -5.85
C ASN A 141 7.24 0.95 -4.58
N LEU A 142 5.96 0.63 -4.66
CA LEU A 142 5.00 0.78 -3.55
C LEU A 142 5.17 -0.31 -2.50
N SER A 143 6.30 -0.26 -1.80
CA SER A 143 6.60 -1.10 -0.64
C SER A 143 6.31 -0.33 0.65
N PRO A 144 5.68 -0.96 1.66
CA PRO A 144 5.46 -0.30 2.94
C PRO A 144 6.80 -0.05 3.63
N THR A 145 7.07 1.20 3.96
CA THR A 145 8.34 1.64 4.53
C THR A 145 8.13 2.47 5.79
N ARG A 146 9.14 2.48 6.66
CA ARG A 146 9.18 3.33 7.86
C ARG A 146 10.38 4.26 7.84
N ASN A 147 11.47 3.85 7.20
CA ASN A 147 12.69 4.63 7.15
C ASN A 147 13.10 4.85 5.70
N ILE A 148 13.60 6.04 5.40
CA ILE A 148 14.11 6.44 4.08
C ILE A 148 15.53 6.91 4.27
N TYR A 149 16.46 6.43 3.43
CA TYR A 149 17.87 6.83 3.50
C TYR A 149 18.36 7.33 2.15
N TYR A 150 18.83 8.58 2.13
CA TYR A 150 19.72 9.09 1.10
C TYR A 150 21.13 8.67 1.45
N PHE A 151 21.75 7.94 0.53
CA PHE A 151 23.04 7.35 0.74
C PHE A 151 24.02 7.78 -0.35
N ASN A 152 25.21 8.21 0.06
CA ASN A 152 26.27 8.56 -0.87
C ASN A 152 27.64 8.04 -0.43
N ARG A 153 28.58 7.99 -1.37
CA ARG A 153 29.95 7.47 -1.16
C ARG A 153 30.99 8.45 -1.64
N ASN A 154 32.07 8.57 -0.86
CA ASN A 154 33.21 9.43 -1.16
C ASN A 154 32.81 10.88 -1.45
N THR A 155 31.80 11.38 -0.74
CA THR A 155 31.24 12.72 -0.92
C THR A 155 30.28 13.04 0.23
N PHE A 156 29.53 14.14 0.09
CA PHE A 156 28.53 14.66 1.00
C PHE A 156 27.13 14.12 0.66
N VAL A 157 26.19 14.24 1.59
CA VAL A 157 24.76 14.31 1.28
C VAL A 157 24.30 15.73 1.59
N GLU A 158 23.87 16.45 0.56
CA GLU A 158 23.44 17.86 0.65
C GLU A 158 22.03 18.01 0.09
N LEU A 159 21.03 18.06 0.99
CA LEU A 159 19.63 18.24 0.67
C LEU A 159 19.19 19.62 1.16
N CYS A 160 18.76 20.49 0.25
CA CYS A 160 18.20 21.80 0.59
C CYS A 160 16.73 21.69 0.96
N TYR A 161 15.99 20.86 0.23
CA TYR A 161 14.60 20.55 0.56
C TYR A 161 14.21 19.15 0.13
N ILE A 162 13.32 18.51 0.87
CA ILE A 162 12.75 17.21 0.51
C ILE A 162 11.27 17.09 0.90
N GLU A 163 10.47 16.62 -0.06
CA GLU A 163 9.09 16.21 0.13
C GLU A 163 8.96 14.69 -0.04
N ILE A 164 8.35 14.04 0.95
CA ILE A 164 8.04 12.61 0.88
C ILE A 164 6.53 12.46 0.76
N ASN A 165 6.04 12.37 -0.46
CA ASN A 165 4.61 12.32 -0.75
C ASN A 165 4.10 10.88 -0.61
N GLY A 166 3.02 10.72 0.14
CA GLY A 166 2.42 9.41 0.35
C GLY A 166 1.33 9.40 1.40
N CYS A 167 0.91 8.20 1.81
CA CYS A 167 -0.06 8.02 2.88
C CYS A 167 0.42 7.01 3.91
N TRP A 168 -0.04 7.18 5.14
CA TRP A 168 0.11 6.16 6.17
C TRP A 168 -0.58 4.86 5.75
N LYS A 169 -0.01 3.71 6.14
CA LYS A 169 -0.63 2.41 5.91
C LYS A 169 -2.08 2.43 6.41
N GLY A 170 -3.00 1.94 5.59
CA GLY A 170 -4.43 1.90 5.90
C GLY A 170 -5.23 3.13 5.43
N PHE A 171 -4.59 4.11 4.78
CA PHE A 171 -5.26 5.30 4.25
C PHE A 171 -4.83 5.61 2.82
N TRP A 172 -5.70 6.28 2.08
CA TRP A 172 -5.50 6.73 0.70
C TRP A 172 -6.34 7.97 0.38
N GLY A 173 -6.21 8.45 -0.85
CA GLY A 173 -6.93 9.59 -1.38
C GLY A 173 -6.25 10.92 -1.06
N GLU A 174 -6.96 12.00 -1.36
CA GLU A 174 -6.49 13.36 -1.07
C GLU A 174 -6.31 13.54 0.45
N ASN A 175 -5.17 14.09 0.85
CA ASN A 175 -4.78 14.26 2.27
C ASN A 175 -4.85 12.99 3.13
N CYS A 176 -4.89 11.81 2.51
CA CYS A 176 -4.93 10.51 3.18
C CYS A 176 -6.08 10.36 4.20
N THR A 177 -7.26 10.91 3.89
CA THR A 177 -8.41 10.89 4.80
C THR A 177 -9.32 9.68 4.61
N VAL A 178 -9.16 8.94 3.51
CA VAL A 178 -10.03 7.80 3.19
C VAL A 178 -9.38 6.51 3.68
N PRO A 179 -10.05 5.69 4.52
CA PRO A 179 -9.52 4.40 4.92
C PRO A 179 -9.42 3.44 3.72
N CYS A 180 -8.42 2.56 3.72
CA CYS A 180 -8.31 1.50 2.73
C CYS A 180 -9.55 0.60 2.73
N PRO A 181 -9.92 0.00 1.57
CA PRO A 181 -10.96 -1.01 1.54
C PRO A 181 -10.71 -2.13 2.56
N HIS A 182 -11.77 -2.54 3.28
CA HIS A 182 -11.65 -3.44 4.43
C HIS A 182 -11.10 -4.83 4.13
N ASN A 183 -11.20 -5.25 2.88
CA ASN A 183 -10.75 -6.56 2.42
C ASN A 183 -9.39 -6.51 1.74
N CYS A 184 -8.76 -5.34 1.55
CA CYS A 184 -7.35 -5.31 1.18
C CYS A 184 -6.54 -6.05 2.26
N ILE A 185 -5.69 -7.00 1.85
CA ILE A 185 -4.89 -7.79 2.78
C ILE A 185 -4.09 -6.86 3.68
N ASP A 186 -4.23 -7.04 4.98
CA ASP A 186 -3.66 -6.22 6.05
C ASP A 186 -3.76 -4.70 5.82
N GLN A 187 -4.81 -4.20 5.15
CA GLN A 187 -5.00 -2.77 4.86
C GLN A 187 -3.88 -2.16 3.99
N HIS A 188 -3.31 -2.95 3.09
CA HIS A 188 -2.32 -2.51 2.11
C HIS A 188 -2.99 -2.03 0.83
N CYS A 189 -3.22 -0.72 0.73
CA CYS A 189 -3.78 -0.08 -0.46
C CYS A 189 -2.91 1.06 -1.01
N HIS A 190 -3.10 1.36 -2.29
CA HIS A 190 -2.37 2.38 -3.02
C HIS A 190 -2.79 3.79 -2.59
N PRO A 191 -1.85 4.69 -2.22
CA PRO A 191 -2.17 6.02 -1.69
C PRO A 191 -3.03 6.89 -2.61
N ALA A 192 -2.80 6.83 -3.93
CA ALA A 192 -3.56 7.66 -4.88
C ALA A 192 -4.99 7.16 -5.18
N ASN A 193 -5.20 5.84 -5.27
CA ASN A 193 -6.44 5.29 -5.85
C ASN A 193 -7.14 4.23 -4.99
N GLY A 194 -6.59 3.85 -3.85
CA GLY A 194 -7.21 2.92 -2.91
C GLY A 194 -7.19 1.45 -3.33
N SER A 195 -6.60 1.11 -4.48
CA SER A 195 -6.48 -0.26 -4.94
C SER A 195 -5.63 -1.12 -4.00
N CYS A 196 -5.99 -2.37 -3.79
CA CYS A 196 -5.29 -3.27 -2.89
C CYS A 196 -3.97 -3.74 -3.52
N ILE A 197 -2.83 -3.33 -2.93
CA ILE A 197 -1.49 -3.62 -3.45
C ILE A 197 -1.16 -5.11 -3.33
N TRP A 198 -1.61 -5.75 -2.24
CA TRP A 198 -1.41 -7.18 -1.99
C TRP A 198 -2.61 -8.03 -2.37
N GLY A 199 -3.57 -7.47 -3.12
CA GLY A 199 -4.84 -8.10 -3.39
C GLY A 199 -5.77 -8.11 -2.17
N CYS A 200 -6.79 -8.96 -2.21
CA CYS A 200 -7.80 -9.03 -1.16
C CYS A 200 -7.81 -10.34 -0.42
N ASP A 201 -8.29 -10.27 0.82
CA ASP A 201 -8.50 -11.40 1.71
C ASP A 201 -9.58 -12.37 1.17
N PRO A 202 -9.20 -13.58 0.73
CA PRO A 202 -10.15 -14.56 0.19
C PRO A 202 -11.07 -15.14 1.26
N SER A 203 -10.72 -15.04 2.55
CA SER A 203 -11.55 -15.62 3.63
C SER A 203 -12.91 -14.93 3.79
N LYS A 204 -13.08 -13.74 3.20
CA LYS A 204 -14.31 -12.95 3.28
C LYS A 204 -15.16 -12.97 2.01
N CYS A 205 -14.59 -13.40 0.88
CA CYS A 205 -15.24 -13.32 -0.44
C CYS A 205 -15.35 -14.70 -1.12
N LEU A 206 -16.52 -15.04 -1.67
CA LEU A 206 -16.76 -16.34 -2.33
C LEU A 206 -16.03 -16.53 -3.67
N GLN A 207 -15.65 -15.46 -4.36
CA GLN A 207 -14.94 -15.50 -5.66
C GLN A 207 -13.79 -14.46 -5.72
N GLY A 208 -13.25 -14.09 -4.55
CA GLY A 208 -12.29 -12.99 -4.43
C GLY A 208 -12.93 -11.61 -4.54
N CYS A 209 -12.12 -10.60 -4.89
CA CYS A 209 -12.55 -9.21 -4.96
C CYS A 209 -12.09 -8.54 -6.27
N PHE A 210 -12.65 -7.36 -6.55
CA PHE A 210 -12.05 -6.39 -7.45
C PHE A 210 -10.91 -5.65 -6.73
N VAL A 211 -9.66 -5.85 -7.15
CA VAL A 211 -8.48 -5.21 -6.53
C VAL A 211 -8.54 -3.68 -6.50
N SER A 212 -9.24 -3.05 -7.45
CA SER A 212 -9.38 -1.60 -7.51
C SER A 212 -10.28 -1.02 -6.43
N THR A 213 -11.30 -1.77 -6.00
CA THR A 213 -12.33 -1.27 -5.07
C THR A 213 -12.38 -2.03 -3.76
N GLY A 214 -11.80 -3.23 -3.72
CA GLY A 214 -12.02 -4.17 -2.62
C GLY A 214 -13.44 -4.74 -2.58
N ILE A 215 -14.27 -4.64 -3.62
CA ILE A 215 -15.61 -5.23 -3.57
C ILE A 215 -15.52 -6.74 -3.84
N CYS A 216 -16.20 -7.58 -3.05
CA CYS A 216 -16.22 -9.03 -3.32
C CYS A 216 -17.00 -9.33 -4.60
N SER A 217 -16.39 -10.06 -5.54
CA SER A 217 -16.97 -10.37 -6.87
C SER A 217 -18.09 -11.41 -6.79
N GLY A 218 -17.97 -12.39 -5.89
CA GLY A 218 -18.93 -13.48 -5.67
C GLY A 218 -19.84 -13.29 -4.47
N GLY A 219 -19.86 -12.09 -3.87
CA GLY A 219 -20.50 -11.85 -2.58
C GLY A 219 -19.72 -12.42 -1.39
N CYS A 220 -20.38 -12.46 -0.24
CA CYS A 220 -19.77 -12.77 1.05
C CYS A 220 -19.83 -14.24 1.41
N VAL A 221 -18.83 -14.72 2.14
CA VAL A 221 -18.91 -16.01 2.83
C VAL A 221 -20.08 -16.02 3.84
N LEU A 222 -20.54 -17.21 4.22
CA LEU A 222 -21.64 -17.37 5.17
C LEU A 222 -21.38 -16.61 6.48
N GLY A 223 -22.42 -15.94 7.00
CA GLY A 223 -22.35 -15.11 8.20
C GLY A 223 -21.77 -13.70 8.00
N GLN A 224 -21.33 -13.34 6.79
CA GLN A 224 -20.88 -11.99 6.44
C GLN A 224 -21.91 -11.28 5.53
N ALA A 225 -21.88 -9.94 5.51
CA ALA A 225 -22.81 -9.09 4.76
C ALA A 225 -22.17 -7.76 4.32
N GLY A 226 -22.82 -7.12 3.34
CA GLY A 226 -22.41 -5.85 2.73
C GLY A 226 -21.44 -6.02 1.55
N GLN A 227 -21.25 -4.97 0.75
CA GLN A 227 -20.42 -5.02 -0.47
C GLN A 227 -18.95 -5.39 -0.21
N TYR A 228 -18.45 -5.15 1.00
CA TYR A 228 -17.09 -5.45 1.45
C TYR A 228 -17.00 -6.62 2.42
N CYS A 229 -18.13 -7.27 2.74
CA CYS A 229 -18.18 -8.41 3.66
C CYS A 229 -17.49 -8.14 5.01
N ASN A 230 -17.69 -6.92 5.53
CA ASN A 230 -17.10 -6.41 6.76
C ASN A 230 -18.12 -6.28 7.90
N LYS A 231 -19.36 -6.72 7.68
CA LYS A 231 -20.44 -6.74 8.67
C LYS A 231 -20.89 -8.17 8.89
N TYR A 232 -21.19 -8.52 10.13
CA TYR A 232 -21.80 -9.80 10.45
C TYR A 232 -23.29 -9.81 10.07
N ASN A 233 -23.72 -10.90 9.46
CA ASN A 233 -25.14 -11.18 9.23
C ASN A 233 -25.74 -11.81 10.49
N LEU A 234 -26.33 -10.98 11.36
CA LEU A 234 -26.92 -11.42 12.62
C LEU A 234 -28.09 -12.40 12.44
N ALA A 235 -28.80 -12.35 11.31
CA ALA A 235 -29.90 -13.29 11.02
C ALA A 235 -29.40 -14.73 10.86
N TYR A 236 -28.16 -14.92 10.39
CA TYR A 236 -27.54 -16.24 10.27
C TYR A 236 -27.13 -16.83 11.63
N ASN A 237 -26.71 -15.98 12.58
CA ASN A 237 -26.36 -16.43 13.94
C ASN A 237 -27.58 -16.80 14.79
N GLN A 238 -28.78 -16.34 14.44
CA GLN A 238 -30.01 -16.73 15.14
C GLN A 238 -30.46 -18.15 14.76
N THR A 239 -30.17 -18.62 13.55
CA THR A 239 -30.50 -19.99 13.12
C THR A 239 -29.55 -21.06 13.66
N ALA A 240 -28.33 -20.69 14.07
CA ALA A 240 -27.36 -21.64 14.65
C ALA A 240 -27.64 -22.00 16.12
N ASN A 241 -28.46 -21.21 16.83
CA ASN A 241 -28.86 -21.46 18.22
C ASN A 241 -30.28 -22.04 18.36
N ILE A 242 -30.90 -22.47 17.26
CA ILE A 242 -32.19 -23.17 17.28
C ILE A 242 -31.96 -24.61 16.79
N PHE A 243 -31.18 -25.37 17.55
CA PHE A 243 -31.48 -26.79 17.66
C PHE A 243 -32.65 -26.89 18.65
N PRO A 244 -33.85 -27.33 18.25
CA PRO A 244 -34.86 -27.66 19.23
C PRO A 244 -34.33 -28.85 20.04
N LEU A 245 -34.44 -28.75 21.37
CA LEU A 245 -34.30 -29.87 22.31
C LEU A 245 -35.39 -30.92 22.06
N ALA A 246 -35.39 -31.55 20.89
CA ALA A 246 -36.32 -32.60 20.50
C ALA A 246 -35.55 -33.93 20.44
N SER A 247 -34.99 -34.38 21.56
CA SER A 247 -34.45 -35.75 21.70
C SER A 247 -34.30 -36.19 23.16
N ILE A 248 -35.19 -35.77 24.08
CA ILE A 248 -35.29 -36.40 25.40
C ILE A 248 -36.75 -36.38 25.87
N PHE A 249 -37.64 -37.16 25.27
CA PHE A 249 -38.90 -37.57 25.92
C PHE A 249 -39.50 -38.78 25.20
N GLN A 250 -38.90 -39.96 25.38
CA GLN A 250 -39.60 -41.22 25.14
C GLN A 250 -39.06 -42.30 26.08
N PHE A 251 -39.43 -42.22 27.36
CA PHE A 251 -39.42 -43.36 28.26
C PHE A 251 -40.68 -43.30 29.11
N LEU A 252 -41.31 -44.48 29.25
CA LEU A 252 -42.50 -44.81 30.05
C LEU A 252 -43.85 -44.62 29.34
N ILE A 253 -44.36 -45.70 28.75
CA ILE A 253 -45.49 -46.50 29.26
C ILE A 253 -45.92 -47.46 28.14
N SER A 254 -45.70 -48.75 28.32
CA SER A 254 -46.51 -49.81 27.71
C SER A 254 -46.14 -51.18 28.31
N ASP A 255 -46.46 -51.36 29.59
CA ASP A 255 -46.87 -52.67 30.09
C ASP A 255 -48.40 -52.65 30.16
N LEU A 256 -49.04 -53.77 29.81
CA LEU A 256 -50.49 -54.01 29.66
C LEU A 256 -51.02 -53.82 28.22
N VAL A 257 -50.90 -54.86 27.39
CA VAL A 257 -52.02 -55.72 26.93
C VAL A 257 -51.45 -56.78 25.98
N GLY A 258 -51.85 -58.03 26.20
CA GLY A 258 -51.31 -59.24 25.59
C GLY A 258 -51.64 -59.51 24.11
N PRO A 259 -51.20 -60.67 23.57
CA PRO A 259 -51.14 -60.99 22.15
C PRO A 259 -52.36 -61.86 21.70
N PRO A 260 -52.33 -62.53 20.54
CA PRO A 260 -52.38 -62.02 19.16
C PRO A 260 -53.58 -62.66 18.40
N MET A 261 -53.90 -62.23 17.16
CA MET A 261 -54.51 -63.15 16.20
C MET A 261 -54.14 -62.83 14.74
N SER A 262 -53.65 -63.88 14.10
CA SER A 262 -53.16 -64.08 12.73
C SER A 262 -54.24 -63.98 11.66
N TYR A 263 -53.88 -63.54 10.44
CA TYR A 263 -54.29 -64.20 9.19
C TYR A 263 -53.23 -64.02 8.09
N TYR A 264 -53.07 -65.09 7.30
CA TYR A 264 -52.16 -65.36 6.17
C TYR A 264 -52.36 -64.39 4.98
N VAL A 265 -51.56 -64.29 3.91
CA VAL A 265 -50.95 -65.29 3.00
C VAL A 265 -49.89 -64.60 2.11
N ASN A 266 -48.77 -65.30 1.89
CA ASN A 266 -47.86 -65.46 0.72
C ASN A 266 -47.76 -64.36 -0.40
N GLU A 267 -46.68 -64.17 -1.16
CA GLU A 267 -45.67 -65.10 -1.71
C GLU A 267 -44.32 -64.40 -1.91
N ASN A 268 -43.26 -65.13 -1.59
CA ASN A 268 -41.90 -65.00 -2.14
C ASN A 268 -41.95 -65.43 -3.64
N PRO A 269 -40.99 -65.11 -4.54
CA PRO A 269 -39.66 -65.67 -4.35
C PRO A 269 -38.46 -64.88 -4.91
N GLN A 270 -37.34 -65.17 -4.24
CA GLN A 270 -36.03 -65.50 -4.81
C GLN A 270 -35.11 -64.35 -5.25
N SER A 271 -34.00 -64.11 -4.53
CA SER A 271 -32.75 -64.91 -4.36
C SER A 271 -31.76 -64.60 -5.50
N LYS A 272 -30.68 -63.88 -5.21
CA LYS A 272 -29.41 -64.35 -4.62
C LYS A 272 -28.53 -65.12 -5.60
N ASP A 273 -27.29 -64.64 -5.59
CA ASP A 273 -26.02 -65.36 -5.66
C ASP A 273 -25.52 -65.84 -7.03
N GLY A 274 -24.44 -65.16 -7.42
CA GLY A 274 -23.31 -65.63 -8.21
C GLY A 274 -22.11 -64.77 -7.83
#